data_AF-A0A142W470-F1
#
_entry.id   AF-A0A142W470-F1
#
_cell.length_a   1.000
_cell.length_b   1.000
_cell.length_c   1.000
_cell.angle_alpha   90.00
_cell.angle_beta   90.00
_cell.angle_gamma   90.00
#
_symmetry.space_group_name_H-M   'P 1'
#
loop_
_entity.id
_entity.type
_entity.pdbx_description
1 polymer ?
#
loop_
_entity_poly.entity_id
_entity_poly.type
_entity_poly.pdbx_seq_one_letter_code
_entity_poly.pdbx_strand_id
1 'polypeptide(L)'
;MTRILADLPDEDIKWLDQLATEQGKSRASILRDVVATYKAQSHDAGSKHWLDQAFGAWNDRDDIGDAVEWQRRERASWTRPWDDDYEEVKAEFPDLFDEDDGRERQRYLEMKAPRKSGKKPSRKQKKK
;
A
#
# COMPACT_ATOMS: atom_id res chain seq x y z
N MET A 1 -21.31 -22.87 -24.44
CA MET A 1 -20.39 -22.91 -25.60
C MET A 1 -21.11 -22.30 -26.79
N THR A 2 -20.51 -21.30 -27.44
CA THR A 2 -20.99 -20.75 -28.70
C THR A 2 -20.25 -21.43 -29.85
N ARG A 3 -20.93 -21.69 -30.96
CA ARG A 3 -20.32 -22.25 -32.19
C ARG A 3 -19.88 -21.07 -33.07
N ILE A 4 -18.67 -21.15 -33.60
CA ILE A 4 -18.08 -20.15 -34.48
C ILE A 4 -17.69 -20.86 -35.77
N LEU A 5 -17.96 -20.22 -36.91
CA LEU A 5 -17.42 -20.63 -38.21
C LEU A 5 -16.18 -19.79 -38.47
N ALA A 6 -15.07 -20.45 -38.79
CA ALA A 6 -13.82 -19.80 -39.15
C ALA A 6 -13.34 -20.43 -40.45
N ASP A 7 -13.02 -19.59 -41.43
CA ASP A 7 -12.38 -20.04 -42.66
C ASP A 7 -10.88 -20.15 -42.42
N LEU A 8 -10.34 -21.35 -42.65
CA LEU A 8 -8.91 -21.64 -42.61
C LEU A 8 -8.51 -22.30 -43.93
N PRO A 9 -7.32 -22.00 -44.48
CA PRO A 9 -6.75 -22.74 -45.59
C PRO A 9 -6.66 -24.25 -45.32
N ASP A 10 -6.81 -25.08 -46.36
CA ASP A 10 -6.75 -26.54 -46.24
C ASP A 10 -5.42 -27.02 -45.65
N GLU A 11 -4.32 -26.33 -45.93
CA GLU A 11 -2.99 -26.66 -45.38
C GLU A 11 -2.93 -26.41 -43.86
N ASP A 12 -3.55 -25.34 -43.36
CA ASP A 12 -3.60 -25.05 -41.92
C ASP A 12 -4.48 -26.06 -41.19
N ILE A 13 -5.54 -26.55 -41.83
CA ILE A 13 -6.41 -27.60 -41.28
C ILE A 13 -5.62 -28.92 -41.15
N LYS A 14 -4.87 -29.32 -42.17
CA LYS A 14 -4.03 -30.52 -42.14
C LYS A 14 -2.97 -30.44 -41.05
N TRP A 15 -2.31 -29.28 -40.95
CA TRP A 15 -1.31 -29.04 -39.91
C TRP A 15 -1.92 -29.13 -38.51
N LEU A 16 -3.10 -28.54 -38.28
CA LEU A 16 -3.82 -28.65 -37.00
C LEU A 16 -4.21 -30.09 -36.66
N ASP A 17 -4.65 -30.89 -37.65
CA ASP A 17 -5.01 -32.29 -37.43
C ASP A 17 -3.78 -33.17 -37.13
N GLN A 18 -2.64 -32.88 -37.76
CA GLN A 18 -1.38 -33.53 -37.43
C GLN A 18 -0.95 -33.19 -35.99
N LEU A 19 -0.98 -31.91 -35.63
CA LEU A 19 -0.64 -31.43 -34.29
C LEU A 19 -1.56 -32.01 -33.21
N ALA A 20 -2.86 -32.15 -33.53
CA ALA A 20 -3.85 -32.81 -32.69
C ALA A 20 -3.49 -34.28 -32.43
N THR A 21 -3.08 -34.98 -33.48
CA THR A 21 -2.68 -36.39 -33.41
C THR A 21 -1.41 -36.57 -32.59
N GLU A 22 -0.39 -35.74 -32.82
CA GLU A 22 0.89 -35.77 -32.10
C GLU A 22 0.72 -35.51 -30.61
N GLN A 23 -0.19 -34.60 -30.23
CA GLN A 23 -0.46 -34.26 -28.82
C GLN A 23 -1.56 -35.12 -28.17
N GLY A 24 -2.20 -36.01 -28.91
CA GLY A 24 -3.34 -36.82 -28.42
C GLY A 24 -4.55 -35.98 -28.00
N LYS A 25 -4.72 -34.78 -28.56
CA LYS A 25 -5.80 -33.84 -28.24
C LYS A 25 -6.80 -33.73 -29.39
N SER A 26 -8.01 -33.23 -29.13
CA SER A 26 -8.91 -32.83 -30.21
C SER A 26 -8.47 -31.50 -30.84
N ARG A 27 -8.67 -31.34 -32.15
CA ARG A 27 -8.41 -30.08 -32.87
C ARG A 27 -9.04 -28.86 -32.20
N ALA A 28 -10.28 -29.00 -31.72
CA ALA A 28 -10.98 -27.93 -31.01
C ALA A 28 -10.34 -27.56 -29.65
N SER A 29 -9.66 -28.50 -28.99
CA SER A 29 -8.90 -28.23 -27.77
C SER A 29 -7.66 -27.41 -28.08
N ILE A 30 -6.93 -27.77 -29.15
CA ILE A 30 -5.74 -27.01 -29.59
C ILE A 30 -6.14 -25.58 -29.93
N LEU A 31 -7.21 -25.37 -30.69
CA LEU A 31 -7.70 -24.03 -31.01
C LEU A 31 -8.06 -23.21 -29.75
N ARG A 32 -8.63 -23.85 -28.72
CA ARG A 32 -8.89 -23.18 -27.43
C ARG A 32 -7.60 -22.79 -26.73
N ASP A 33 -6.60 -23.68 -26.69
CA ASP A 33 -5.30 -23.41 -26.08
C ASP A 33 -4.56 -22.28 -26.81
N VAL A 34 -4.61 -22.28 -28.15
CA VAL A 34 -4.02 -21.23 -29.01
C VAL A 34 -4.70 -19.87 -28.76
N VAL A 35 -6.04 -19.83 -28.73
CA VAL A 35 -6.78 -18.58 -28.45
C VAL A 35 -6.49 -18.09 -27.04
N ALA A 36 -6.42 -18.97 -26.04
CA ALA A 36 -6.07 -18.60 -24.68
C ALA A 36 -4.65 -18.02 -24.59
N THR A 37 -3.70 -18.66 -25.28
CA THR A 37 -2.30 -18.21 -25.34
C THR A 37 -2.18 -16.86 -26.06
N TYR A 38 -2.84 -16.70 -27.21
CA TYR A 38 -2.89 -15.43 -27.93
C TYR A 38 -3.56 -14.34 -27.10
N LYS A 39 -4.60 -14.66 -26.33
CA LYS A 39 -5.23 -13.71 -25.41
C LYS A 39 -4.30 -13.30 -24.28
N ALA A 40 -3.57 -14.24 -23.67
CA ALA A 40 -2.56 -13.91 -22.66
C ALA A 40 -1.42 -13.05 -23.24
N GLN A 41 -0.90 -13.44 -24.40
CA GLN A 41 0.12 -12.70 -25.12
C GLN A 41 -0.37 -11.33 -25.60
N SER A 42 -1.64 -11.16 -25.97
CA SER A 42 -2.20 -9.86 -26.35
C SER A 42 -2.57 -9.01 -25.14
N HIS A 43 -2.83 -9.60 -23.97
CA HIS A 43 -2.86 -8.86 -22.70
C HIS A 43 -1.45 -8.40 -22.28
N ASP A 44 -0.40 -9.15 -22.60
CA ASP A 44 0.99 -8.75 -22.33
C ASP A 44 1.58 -7.81 -23.41
N ALA A 45 1.24 -8.01 -24.69
CA ALA A 45 1.68 -7.21 -25.84
C ALA A 45 0.77 -6.00 -26.10
N GLY A 46 -0.43 -6.00 -25.53
CA GLY A 46 -1.38 -4.90 -25.53
C GLY A 46 -1.31 -4.13 -24.21
N SER A 47 -0.52 -3.05 -24.23
CA SER A 47 -0.87 -1.77 -23.60
C SER A 47 -0.33 -1.41 -22.21
N LYS A 48 0.83 -1.87 -21.72
CA LYS A 48 1.54 -1.03 -20.71
C LYS A 48 1.91 0.37 -21.25
N HIS A 49 1.76 0.59 -22.55
CA HIS A 49 1.87 1.89 -23.19
C HIS A 49 0.96 2.97 -22.56
N TRP A 50 -0.20 2.60 -21.98
CA TRP A 50 -1.01 3.57 -21.22
C TRP A 50 -0.40 3.88 -19.85
N LEU A 51 0.32 2.94 -19.23
CA LEU A 51 1.09 3.18 -18.00
C LEU A 51 2.27 4.11 -18.29
N ASP A 52 2.94 3.94 -19.42
CA ASP A 52 4.02 4.85 -19.86
C ASP A 52 3.49 6.27 -20.12
N GLN A 53 2.25 6.40 -20.62
CA GLN A 53 1.58 7.70 -20.78
C GLN A 53 1.05 8.28 -19.46
N ALA A 54 0.70 7.44 -18.49
CA ALA A 54 0.22 7.86 -17.17
C ALA A 54 1.38 8.22 -16.23
N PHE A 55 2.56 7.62 -16.42
CA PHE A 55 3.73 7.89 -15.59
C PHE A 55 4.20 9.34 -15.79
N GLY A 56 4.16 10.12 -14.71
CA GLY A 56 4.54 11.54 -14.75
C GLY A 56 3.44 12.49 -15.26
N ALA A 57 2.24 12.01 -15.61
CA ALA A 57 1.14 12.86 -16.08
C ALA A 57 0.71 13.95 -15.08
N TRP A 58 1.12 13.81 -13.81
CA TRP A 58 0.78 14.72 -12.70
C TRP A 58 2.04 15.42 -12.15
N ASN A 59 3.21 15.20 -12.75
CA ASN A 59 4.49 15.72 -12.25
C ASN A 59 4.57 17.25 -12.31
N ASP A 60 4.00 17.85 -13.35
CA ASP A 60 4.08 19.29 -13.61
C ASP A 60 2.82 20.05 -13.17
N ARG A 61 1.99 19.42 -12.31
CA ARG A 61 0.78 20.03 -11.78
C ARG A 61 1.05 20.71 -10.45
N ASP A 62 1.11 22.05 -10.50
CA ASP A 62 1.29 22.88 -9.30
C ASP A 62 -0.01 23.10 -8.51
N ASP A 63 -1.16 22.67 -9.04
CA ASP A 63 -2.47 22.83 -8.39
C ASP A 63 -2.76 21.73 -7.35
N ILE A 64 -1.96 20.67 -7.34
CA ILE A 64 -2.00 19.60 -6.35
C ILE A 64 -0.78 19.81 -5.46
N GLY A 65 -1.01 20.16 -4.19
CA GLY A 65 0.08 20.41 -3.24
C GLY A 65 1.03 19.22 -3.07
N ASP A 66 2.20 19.46 -2.48
CA ASP A 66 3.23 18.43 -2.29
C ASP A 66 2.68 17.25 -1.44
N ALA A 67 2.68 16.05 -2.03
CA ALA A 67 2.21 14.84 -1.41
C ALA A 67 3.05 14.43 -0.18
N VAL A 68 4.35 14.74 -0.17
CA VAL A 68 5.23 14.43 0.97
C VAL A 68 4.92 15.36 2.14
N GLU A 69 4.74 16.65 1.88
CA GLU A 69 4.31 17.63 2.90
C GLU A 69 2.94 17.25 3.47
N TRP A 70 1.99 16.87 2.61
CA TRP A 70 0.68 16.38 3.06
C TRP A 70 0.81 15.12 3.93
N GLN A 71 1.60 14.12 3.51
CA GLN A 71 1.82 12.90 4.30
C GLN A 71 2.51 13.17 5.64
N ARG A 72 3.48 14.10 5.68
CA ARG A 72 4.15 14.51 6.92
C ARG A 72 3.15 15.12 7.90
N ARG A 73 2.33 16.05 7.42
CA ARG A 73 1.28 16.69 8.21
C ARG A 73 0.22 15.70 8.69
N GLU A 74 -0.20 14.77 7.85
CA GLU A 74 -1.16 13.72 8.23
C GLU A 74 -0.58 12.81 9.31
N ARG A 75 0.69 12.41 9.19
CA ARG A 75 1.37 11.61 10.23
C ARG A 75 1.50 12.38 11.53
N ALA A 76 1.84 13.67 11.46
CA ALA A 76 1.93 14.54 12.63
C ALA A 76 0.61 14.66 13.39
N SER A 77 -0.52 14.65 12.68
CA SER A 77 -1.86 14.69 13.31
C SER A 77 -2.19 13.43 14.12
N TRP A 78 -1.46 12.33 13.92
CA TRP A 78 -1.67 11.07 14.65
C TRP A 78 -0.73 10.92 15.84
N THR A 79 0.25 11.82 16.00
CA THR A 79 1.22 11.80 17.09
C THR A 79 0.52 11.95 18.43
N ARG A 80 0.82 11.04 19.35
CA ARG A 80 0.21 10.99 20.67
C ARG A 80 1.08 11.66 21.72
N PRO A 81 0.48 12.18 22.82
CA PRO A 81 1.24 12.80 23.91
C PRO A 81 2.28 11.89 24.59
N TRP A 82 2.17 10.57 24.44
CA TRP A 82 3.14 9.61 24.98
C TRP A 82 4.19 9.14 23.98
N ASP A 83 4.13 9.58 22.73
CA ASP A 83 5.12 9.23 21.72
C ASP A 83 6.45 9.95 22.01
N ASP A 84 7.57 9.32 21.65
CA ASP A 84 8.90 9.83 21.98
C ASP A 84 9.25 11.08 21.13
N ASP A 85 8.71 11.18 19.92
CA ASP A 85 8.88 12.27 18.95
C ASP A 85 7.90 13.44 19.12
N TYR A 86 7.00 13.41 20.13
CA TYR A 86 5.96 14.42 20.35
C TYR A 86 6.49 15.88 20.33
N GLU A 87 7.62 16.16 20.98
CA GLU A 87 8.17 17.52 21.05
C GLU A 87 8.73 17.99 19.69
N GLU A 88 9.28 17.08 18.90
CA GLU A 88 9.82 17.36 17.57
C GLU A 88 8.68 17.66 16.59
N VAL A 89 7.66 16.81 16.58
CA VAL A 89 6.47 16.97 15.73
C VAL A 89 5.68 18.23 16.10
N LYS A 90 5.54 18.53 17.40
CA LYS A 90 4.88 19.75 17.87
C LYS A 90 5.64 21.03 17.48
N ALA A 91 6.97 20.97 17.42
CA ALA A 91 7.77 22.10 16.96
C ALA A 91 7.59 22.34 15.45
N GLU A 92 7.42 21.28 14.66
CA GLU A 92 7.22 21.35 13.21
C GLU A 92 5.79 21.75 12.82
N PHE A 93 4.77 21.21 13.51
CA PHE A 93 3.35 21.44 13.23
C PHE A 93 2.58 21.92 14.47
N PRO A 94 2.87 23.13 15.00
CA PRO A 94 2.27 23.61 16.25
C PRO A 94 0.76 23.81 16.16
N ASP A 95 0.21 23.96 14.95
CA ASP A 95 -1.21 24.14 14.69
C ASP A 95 -2.04 22.85 14.80
N LEU A 96 -1.39 21.69 14.80
CA LEU A 96 -2.05 20.38 14.95
C LEU A 96 -2.25 19.95 16.41
N PHE A 97 -1.63 20.63 17.36
CA PHE A 97 -1.68 20.29 18.78
C PHE A 97 -2.41 21.38 19.56
N ASP A 98 -3.32 20.96 20.44
CA ASP A 98 -4.04 21.88 21.30
C ASP A 98 -3.41 21.97 22.71
N GLU A 99 -4.03 22.80 23.56
CA GLU A 99 -3.61 22.94 24.95
C GLU A 99 -3.80 21.64 25.74
N ASP A 100 -4.76 20.80 25.36
CA ASP A 100 -5.11 19.56 26.05
C ASP A 100 -4.05 18.49 25.82
N ASP A 101 -3.56 18.36 24.58
CA ASP A 101 -2.41 17.52 24.23
C ASP A 101 -1.18 17.88 25.07
N GLY A 102 -0.95 19.18 25.27
CA GLY A 102 0.14 19.69 26.10
C GLY A 102 0.01 19.29 27.58
N ARG A 103 -1.22 19.34 28.13
CA ARG A 103 -1.51 18.89 29.50
C ARG A 103 -1.31 17.38 29.65
N GLU A 104 -1.73 16.60 28.66
CA GLU A 104 -1.54 15.15 28.66
C GLU A 104 -0.06 14.75 28.57
N ARG A 105 0.71 15.46 27.74
CA ARG A 105 2.17 15.27 27.65
C ARG A 105 2.84 15.48 29.00
N GLN A 106 2.51 16.57 29.69
CA GLN A 106 3.04 16.85 31.03
C GLN A 106 2.70 15.73 32.01
N ARG A 107 1.45 15.27 32.03
CA ARG A 107 1.00 14.17 32.89
C ARG A 107 1.74 12.86 32.58
N TYR A 108 1.98 12.57 31.30
CA TYR A 108 2.76 11.40 30.89
C TYR A 108 4.22 11.49 31.38
N LEU A 109 4.87 12.65 31.22
CA LEU A 109 6.23 12.88 31.70
C LEU A 109 6.32 12.75 33.23
N GLU A 110 5.35 13.27 33.97
CA GLU A 110 5.26 13.09 35.44
C GLU A 110 5.09 11.62 35.85
N MET A 111 4.34 10.84 35.07
CA MET A 111 4.17 9.40 35.30
C MET A 111 5.44 8.60 34.99
N LYS A 112 6.12 8.93 33.87
CA LYS A 112 7.35 8.26 33.42
C LYS A 112 8.57 8.67 34.26
N ALA A 113 8.52 9.85 34.90
CA ALA A 113 9.58 10.32 35.77
C ALA A 113 9.84 9.31 36.91
N PRO A 114 11.10 8.97 37.22
CA PRO A 114 11.41 8.05 38.29
C PRO A 114 10.85 8.61 39.60
N ARG A 115 10.07 7.82 40.32
CA ARG A 115 9.56 8.20 41.65
C ARG A 115 10.76 8.60 42.50
N LYS A 116 10.84 9.89 42.88
CA LYS A 116 11.88 10.39 43.79
C LYS A 116 11.92 9.49 45.02
N SER A 117 13.01 8.76 45.19
CA SER A 117 13.27 7.92 46.35
C SER A 117 13.50 8.82 47.57
N GLY A 118 12.44 9.20 48.30
CA GLY A 118 12.68 9.96 49.53
C GLY A 118 11.49 10.60 50.21
N LYS A 119 10.73 9.78 50.97
CA LYS A 119 10.44 10.09 52.39
C LYS A 119 9.88 8.84 53.06
N LYS A 120 10.75 8.07 53.71
CA LYS A 120 10.28 7.08 54.70
C LYS A 120 9.56 7.88 55.80
N PRO A 121 8.29 7.59 56.14
CA PRO A 121 7.65 8.25 57.26
C PRO A 121 8.41 7.87 58.54
N SER A 122 8.93 8.88 59.26
CA SER A 122 9.59 8.67 60.54
C SER A 122 8.58 8.08 61.53
N ARG A 123 8.70 6.78 61.78
CA ARG A 123 7.86 6.05 62.73
C ARG A 123 8.20 6.55 64.15
N LYS A 124 7.45 7.53 64.66
CA LYS A 124 7.56 7.99 66.06
C LYS A 124 7.31 6.79 66.98
N GLN A 125 8.35 6.33 67.68
CA GLN A 125 8.21 5.37 68.76
C GLN A 125 7.40 6.01 69.89
N LYS A 126 6.18 5.50 70.13
CA LYS A 126 5.47 5.71 71.39
C LYS A 126 6.26 4.99 72.48
N LYS A 127 6.95 5.74 73.34
CA LYS A 127 7.49 5.22 74.61
C LYS A 127 6.31 4.89 75.54
N LYS A 128 6.45 3.73 76.20
CA LYS A 128 5.60 3.20 77.27
C LYS A 128 5.48 4.16 78.43
#